data_AF-A0AAA9U0Q4-F1
#
_entry.id   AF-A0AAA9U0Q4-F1
#
_cell.length_a   1.000
_cell.length_b   1.000
_cell.length_c   1.000
_cell.angle_alpha   90.00
_cell.angle_beta   90.00
_cell.angle_gamma   90.00
#
_symmetry.space_group_name_H-M   'P 1'
#
loop_
_entity.id
_entity.type
_entity.pdbx_description
1 polymer ?
#
loop_
_entity_poly.entity_id
_entity_poly.type
_entity_poly.pdbx_seq_one_letter_code
_entity_poly.pdbx_strand_id
1 'polypeptide(L)'
;MTCLLVCFPGAPRPCEEAIRKEVLLDAALGRRVAELCASASEPPSLNTVFRTLASEDILDLPPGGGLYCKATVIAEAYSQFCQASRQRCVETWVRSLGREDPLEKGMATHSSTLAWKIPWTEEPGGQQS
;
A
#
# COMPACT_ATOMS: atom_id res chain seq x y z
N MET A 1 -15.47 -1.34 5.04
CA MET A 1 -15.46 -2.78 4.67
C MET A 1 -14.68 -3.51 5.73
N THR A 2 -15.18 -4.60 6.28
CA THR A 2 -14.46 -5.43 7.26
C THR A 2 -14.03 -6.72 6.57
N CYS A 3 -12.73 -7.03 6.62
CA CYS A 3 -12.20 -8.31 6.18
C CYS A 3 -11.44 -8.96 7.33
N LEU A 4 -11.52 -10.29 7.42
CA LEU A 4 -10.74 -11.10 8.37
C LEU A 4 -9.91 -12.07 7.55
N LEU A 5 -8.59 -12.00 7.70
CA LEU A 5 -7.64 -12.93 7.08
C LEU A 5 -7.13 -13.90 8.15
N VAL A 6 -7.37 -15.20 7.96
CA VAL A 6 -6.88 -16.26 8.84
C VAL A 6 -5.92 -17.13 8.05
N CYS A 7 -4.67 -17.22 8.50
CA CYS A 7 -3.61 -17.98 7.82
C CYS A 7 -3.37 -19.33 8.53
N PHE A 8 -3.45 -20.43 7.78
CA PHE A 8 -3.14 -21.78 8.27
C PHE A 8 -1.68 -22.18 7.95
N PRO A 9 -1.13 -23.21 8.63
CA PRO A 9 0.14 -23.83 8.21
C PRO A 9 0.08 -24.26 6.75
N GLY A 10 1.03 -23.81 5.94
CA GLY A 10 1.04 -24.00 4.48
C GLY A 10 0.60 -22.78 3.67
N ALA A 11 0.18 -21.69 4.31
CA ALA A 11 -0.04 -20.42 3.63
C ALA A 11 1.25 -19.93 2.93
N PRO A 12 1.12 -19.19 1.81
CA PRO A 12 2.27 -18.61 1.11
C PRO A 12 3.14 -17.80 2.07
N ARG A 13 4.44 -18.11 2.12
CA ARG A 13 5.41 -17.34 2.89
C ARG A 13 5.85 -16.11 2.10
N PRO A 14 6.26 -15.02 2.77
CA PRO A 14 6.97 -13.94 2.11
C PRO A 14 8.15 -14.51 1.32
N CYS A 15 8.24 -14.15 0.04
CA CYS A 15 9.35 -14.53 -0.81
C CYS A 15 10.15 -13.29 -1.19
N GLU A 16 11.48 -13.43 -1.10
CA GLU A 16 12.42 -12.34 -1.37
C GLU A 16 12.25 -11.76 -2.78
N GLU A 17 11.93 -12.62 -3.75
CA GLU A 17 11.66 -12.20 -5.12
C GLU A 17 10.42 -11.30 -5.24
N ALA A 18 9.32 -11.63 -4.55
CA ALA A 18 8.14 -10.76 -4.57
C ALA A 18 8.41 -9.42 -3.88
N ILE A 19 9.18 -9.43 -2.78
CA ILE A 19 9.58 -8.19 -2.10
C ILE A 19 10.41 -7.31 -3.03
N ARG A 20 11.39 -7.88 -3.75
CA ARG A 20 12.20 -7.12 -4.70
C ARG A 20 11.37 -6.56 -5.85
N LYS A 21 10.47 -7.36 -6.42
CA LYS A 21 9.55 -6.90 -7.48
C LYS A 21 8.64 -5.78 -7.00
N GLU A 22 8.11 -5.88 -5.79
CA GLU A 22 7.28 -4.85 -5.17
C GLU A 22 8.04 -3.53 -5.06
N VAL A 23 9.26 -3.56 -4.52
CA VAL A 23 10.12 -2.37 -4.38
C VAL A 23 10.50 -1.77 -5.74
N LEU A 24 10.82 -2.61 -6.73
CA LEU A 24 11.16 -2.15 -8.08
C LEU A 24 9.98 -1.49 -8.77
N LEU A 25 8.78 -2.08 -8.65
CA LEU A 25 7.54 -1.53 -9.19
C LEU A 25 7.21 -0.19 -8.54
N ASP A 26 7.32 -0.07 -7.22
CA ASP A 26 7.05 1.18 -6.51
C ASP A 26 8.01 2.30 -6.94
N ALA A 27 9.29 1.98 -7.08
CA ALA A 27 10.28 2.92 -7.59
C ALA A 27 9.99 3.32 -9.06
N ALA A 28 9.53 2.39 -9.89
CA ALA A 28 9.15 2.66 -11.28
C ALA A 28 7.92 3.57 -11.37
N LEU A 29 6.88 3.29 -10.59
CA LEU A 29 5.68 4.13 -10.49
C LEU A 29 6.04 5.55 -10.00
N GLY A 30 6.88 5.65 -8.96
CA GLY A 30 7.34 6.95 -8.46
C GLY A 30 8.07 7.77 -9.52
N ARG A 31 9.00 7.15 -10.27
CA ARG A 31 9.68 7.80 -11.41
C ARG A 31 8.68 8.24 -12.48
N ARG A 32 7.73 7.38 -12.83
CA ARG A 32 6.74 7.69 -13.87
C ARG A 32 5.82 8.83 -13.49
N VAL A 33 5.38 8.89 -12.23
CA VAL A 33 4.61 10.02 -11.70
C VAL A 33 5.42 11.31 -11.81
N ALA A 34 6.69 11.29 -11.40
CA ALA A 34 7.56 12.47 -11.51
C ALA A 34 7.74 12.92 -12.97
N GLU A 35 7.92 11.98 -13.92
CA GLU A 35 7.98 12.28 -15.36
C GLU A 35 6.70 12.94 -15.87
N LEU A 36 5.53 12.37 -15.55
CA LEU A 36 4.24 12.91 -15.95
C LEU A 36 4.03 14.33 -15.40
N CYS A 37 4.42 14.57 -14.14
CA CYS A 37 4.31 15.88 -13.53
C CYS A 37 5.32 16.90 -14.08
N ALA A 38 6.52 16.46 -14.48
CA ALA A 38 7.54 17.34 -15.08
C ALA A 38 7.26 17.66 -16.57
N SER A 39 6.58 16.76 -17.28
CA SER A 39 6.28 16.93 -18.71
C SER A 39 5.15 17.93 -19.01
N ALA A 40 4.36 18.28 -18.01
CA ALA A 40 3.22 19.18 -18.15
C ALA A 40 3.58 20.62 -17.76
N SER A 41 3.05 21.61 -18.49
CA SER A 41 3.23 23.04 -18.16
C SER A 41 2.51 23.46 -16.87
N GLU A 42 1.51 22.68 -16.44
CA GLU A 42 0.77 22.86 -15.20
C GLU A 42 0.61 21.48 -14.55
N PRO A 43 0.76 21.33 -13.22
CA PRO A 43 0.70 20.04 -12.57
C PRO A 43 -0.65 19.35 -12.84
N PRO A 44 -0.66 18.18 -13.50
CA PRO A 44 -1.91 17.48 -13.81
C PRO A 44 -2.56 16.99 -12.52
N SER A 45 -3.89 16.95 -12.48
CA SER A 45 -4.59 16.42 -11.31
C SER A 45 -4.22 14.95 -11.07
N LEU A 46 -4.24 14.51 -9.80
CA LEU A 46 -3.91 13.13 -9.45
C LEU A 46 -4.79 12.11 -10.19
N ASN A 47 -6.06 12.45 -10.49
CA ASN A 47 -6.94 11.59 -11.29
C ASN A 47 -6.45 11.46 -12.73
N THR A 48 -5.93 12.54 -13.32
CA THR A 48 -5.33 12.52 -14.66
C THR A 48 -4.08 11.65 -14.67
N VAL A 49 -3.20 11.82 -13.68
CA VAL A 49 -2.01 10.96 -13.51
C VAL A 49 -2.43 9.49 -13.41
N PHE A 50 -3.41 9.18 -12.57
CA PHE A 50 -3.90 7.81 -12.39
C PHE A 50 -4.54 7.25 -13.66
N ARG A 51 -5.33 8.06 -14.39
CA ARG A 51 -5.94 7.69 -15.68
C ARG A 51 -4.87 7.40 -16.73
N THR A 52 -3.84 8.22 -16.81
CA THR A 52 -2.71 8.03 -17.73
C THR A 52 -1.96 6.74 -17.38
N LEU A 53 -1.59 6.54 -16.11
CA LEU A 53 -0.95 5.31 -15.64
C LEU A 53 -1.82 4.07 -15.90
N ALA A 54 -3.14 4.17 -15.75
CA ALA A 54 -4.06 3.06 -16.03
C ALA A 54 -4.18 2.74 -17.53
N SER A 55 -3.84 3.68 -18.41
CA SER A 55 -3.78 3.45 -19.87
C SER A 55 -2.41 2.96 -20.35
N GLU A 56 -1.38 3.05 -19.51
CA GLU A 56 -0.06 2.49 -19.77
C GLU A 56 -0.03 0.99 -19.42
N ASP A 57 0.76 0.21 -20.18
CA ASP A 57 0.97 -1.22 -19.89
C ASP A 57 2.04 -1.39 -18.81
N ILE A 58 1.61 -1.34 -17.55
CA ILE A 58 2.49 -1.48 -16.38
C ILE A 58 2.67 -2.96 -16.07
N LEU A 59 3.90 -3.45 -16.25
CA LEU A 59 4.27 -4.82 -15.93
C LEU A 59 4.33 -5.04 -14.41
N ASP A 60 4.14 -6.30 -13.99
CA ASP A 60 4.23 -6.76 -12.60
C ASP A 60 3.20 -6.14 -11.62
N LEU A 61 2.09 -5.56 -12.10
CA LEU A 61 1.02 -5.09 -11.23
C LEU A 61 0.44 -6.22 -10.35
N PRO A 62 0.02 -5.92 -9.10
CA PRO A 62 -0.57 -6.90 -8.21
C PRO A 62 -1.80 -7.56 -8.86
N PRO A 63 -1.91 -8.90 -8.84
CA PRO A 63 -3.08 -9.56 -9.39
C PRO A 63 -4.35 -9.14 -8.62
N GLY A 64 -5.44 -8.94 -9.35
CA GLY A 64 -6.71 -8.46 -8.79
C GLY A 64 -6.80 -6.94 -8.75
N GLY A 65 -6.28 -6.32 -7.70
CA GLY A 65 -6.45 -4.88 -7.48
C GLY A 65 -5.58 -3.96 -8.33
N GLY A 66 -4.56 -4.50 -9.01
CA GLY A 66 -3.76 -3.78 -10.01
C GLY A 66 -3.24 -2.43 -9.54
N LEU A 67 -3.43 -1.40 -10.37
CA LEU A 67 -2.98 -0.03 -10.07
C LEU A 67 -3.67 0.59 -8.84
N TYR A 68 -4.90 0.19 -8.53
CA TYR A 68 -5.63 0.72 -7.37
C TYR A 68 -4.99 0.29 -6.05
N CYS A 69 -4.39 -0.90 -5.98
CA CYS A 69 -3.59 -1.32 -4.82
C CYS A 69 -2.32 -0.48 -4.62
N LYS A 70 -1.90 0.26 -5.64
CA LYS A 70 -0.72 1.14 -5.63
C LYS A 70 -1.07 2.62 -5.51
N ALA A 71 -2.34 2.94 -5.26
CA ALA A 71 -2.80 4.33 -5.19
C ALA A 71 -2.08 5.14 -4.10
N THR A 72 -1.66 4.50 -2.99
CA THR A 72 -0.87 5.13 -1.92
C THR A 72 0.51 5.55 -2.42
N VAL A 73 1.25 4.63 -3.05
CA VAL A 73 2.57 4.91 -3.65
C VAL A 73 2.50 6.03 -4.67
N ILE A 74 1.49 6.01 -5.54
CA ILE A 74 1.25 7.04 -6.55
C ILE A 74 0.95 8.39 -5.89
N ALA A 75 0.09 8.40 -4.87
CA ALA A 75 -0.27 9.62 -4.13
C ALA A 75 0.91 10.21 -3.37
N GLU A 76 1.74 9.37 -2.75
CA GLU A 76 2.96 9.81 -2.05
C GLU A 76 3.97 10.40 -3.02
N ALA A 77 4.24 9.73 -4.15
CA ALA A 77 5.15 10.25 -5.17
C ALA A 77 4.67 11.59 -5.73
N TYR A 78 3.36 11.72 -5.95
CA TYR A 78 2.74 12.97 -6.39
C TYR A 78 2.89 14.08 -5.33
N SER A 79 2.58 13.80 -4.06
CA SER A 79 2.76 14.75 -2.95
C SER A 79 4.23 15.19 -2.81
N GLN A 80 5.18 14.26 -2.93
CA GLN A 80 6.61 14.57 -2.89
C GLN A 80 7.01 15.52 -4.03
N PHE A 81 6.51 15.29 -5.25
CA PHE A 81 6.72 16.18 -6.38
C PHE A 81 6.17 17.59 -6.09
N CYS A 82 4.95 17.69 -5.57
CA CYS A 82 4.30 18.98 -5.28
C CYS A 82 5.04 19.77 -4.18
N GLN A 83 5.55 19.07 -3.16
CA GLN A 83 6.41 19.67 -2.13
C GLN A 83 7.74 20.18 -2.71
N ALA A 84 8.39 19.39 -3.59
CA ALA A 84 9.67 19.76 -4.20
C ALA A 84 9.55 20.93 -5.19
N SER A 85 8.46 20.97 -5.97
CA SER A 85 8.20 22.01 -6.97
C SER A 85 7.57 23.28 -6.41
N ARG A 86 7.21 23.30 -5.11
CA ARG A 86 6.52 24.43 -4.43
C ARG A 86 5.22 24.85 -5.13
N GLN A 87 4.64 23.94 -5.92
CA GLN A 87 3.41 24.15 -6.68
C GLN A 87 2.21 23.68 -5.86
N ARG A 88 1.10 24.43 -5.96
CA ARG A 88 -0.18 24.03 -5.37
C ARG A 88 -0.81 22.95 -6.25
N CYS A 89 -0.48 21.70 -6.00
CA CYS A 89 -1.20 20.59 -6.58
C CYS A 89 -2.60 20.47 -5.98
N VAL A 90 -3.59 20.16 -6.82
CA VAL A 90 -4.98 19.97 -6.37
C VAL A 90 -5.15 18.53 -5.87
N GLU A 91 -4.94 18.33 -4.57
CA GLU A 91 -5.02 17.02 -3.90
C GLU A 91 -6.46 16.67 -3.45
N THR A 92 -7.41 16.63 -4.38
CA THR A 92 -8.82 16.33 -4.02
C THR A 92 -9.02 14.88 -3.56
N TRP A 93 -8.17 13.95 -4.00
CA TRP A 93 -8.33 12.51 -3.78
C TRP A 93 -7.57 11.95 -2.56
N VAL A 94 -6.49 12.60 -2.13
CA VAL A 94 -5.69 12.18 -0.95
C VAL A 94 -6.52 12.30 0.33
N ARG A 95 -7.45 13.25 0.40
CA ARG A 95 -8.38 13.39 1.54
C ARG A 95 -9.43 12.27 1.64
N SER A 96 -9.68 11.53 0.55
CA SER A 96 -10.64 10.41 0.52
C SER A 96 -9.99 9.04 0.65
N LEU A 97 -8.78 8.86 0.11
CA LEU A 97 -8.00 7.62 0.32
C LEU A 97 -7.17 7.65 1.61
N GLY A 98 -6.75 8.83 2.07
CA GLY A 98 -6.00 9.05 3.31
C GLY A 98 -6.89 9.35 4.52
N ARG A 99 -8.08 8.74 4.61
CA ARG A 99 -8.73 8.51 5.92
C ARG A 99 -8.23 7.19 6.48
N GLU A 100 -6.92 7.00 6.51
CA GLU A 100 -6.33 6.26 7.61
C GLU A 100 -6.50 7.18 8.82
N ASP A 101 -7.36 6.75 9.72
CA ASP A 101 -7.76 7.49 10.89
C ASP A 101 -6.49 7.93 11.66
N PRO A 102 -6.40 9.18 12.19
CA PRO A 102 -5.26 9.60 13.03
C PRO A 102 -5.03 8.68 14.23
N LEU A 103 -6.02 7.83 14.55
CA LEU A 103 -5.92 6.74 15.51
C LEU A 103 -4.84 5.70 15.16
N GLU A 104 -4.52 5.40 13.89
CA GLU A 104 -3.45 4.41 13.59
C GLU A 104 -2.04 4.97 13.77
N LYS A 105 -1.83 6.27 13.52
CA LYS A 105 -0.52 6.90 13.71
C LYS A 105 -0.12 7.06 15.18
N GLY A 106 -1.07 6.91 16.11
CA GLY A 106 -0.85 6.90 17.56
C GLY A 106 -0.91 5.51 18.23
N MET A 107 -1.37 4.46 17.53
CA MET A 107 -1.51 3.11 18.10
C MET A 107 -0.34 2.16 17.79
N ALA A 108 0.68 2.62 17.05
CA ALA A 108 1.87 1.83 16.74
C ALA A 108 2.98 1.88 17.81
N THR A 109 2.79 2.61 18.92
CA THR A 109 3.79 2.69 20.00
C THR A 109 3.37 1.92 21.26
N HIS A 110 2.24 1.21 21.26
CA HIS A 110 1.82 0.45 22.45
C HIS A 110 1.05 -0.86 22.20
N SER A 111 1.03 -1.40 20.97
CA SER A 111 0.42 -2.72 20.73
C SER A 111 1.02 -3.46 19.54
N SER A 112 2.03 -4.29 19.82
CA SER A 112 2.24 -5.56 19.08
C SER A 112 3.24 -6.53 19.73
N THR A 113 3.95 -6.17 20.81
CA THR A 113 4.93 -7.10 21.43
C THR A 113 4.35 -8.06 22.48
N LEU A 114 3.07 -7.93 22.88
CA LEU A 114 2.49 -8.77 23.94
C LEU A 114 1.26 -9.61 23.53
N ALA A 115 0.80 -9.56 22.29
CA ALA A 115 -0.40 -10.29 21.86
C ALA A 115 -0.13 -11.62 21.14
N TRP A 116 1.11 -12.14 21.17
CA TRP A 116 1.46 -13.46 20.61
C TRP A 116 1.67 -14.54 21.68
N LYS A 117 1.11 -14.36 22.89
CA LYS A 117 1.19 -15.37 23.94
C LYS A 117 -0.19 -15.68 24.50
N ILE A 118 -1.03 -16.28 23.66
CA ILE A 118 -2.07 -17.17 24.16
C ILE A 118 -1.38 -18.54 24.27
N PRO A 119 -1.02 -19.02 25.48
CA PRO A 119 -0.68 -20.42 25.65
C PRO A 119 -1.98 -21.19 25.40
N TRP A 120 -2.00 -22.01 24.36
CA TRP A 120 -3.06 -22.98 24.20
C TRP A 120 -3.06 -23.88 25.44
N THR A 121 -4.14 -23.84 26.21
CA THR A 121 -4.37 -24.75 27.32
C THR A 121 -4.66 -26.13 26.74
N GLU A 122 -3.82 -27.10 27.09
CA GLU A 122 -4.12 -28.53 26.93
C GLU A 122 -5.50 -28.82 27.53
N GLU A 123 -6.41 -29.36 26.71
CA GLU A 123 -7.63 -30.01 27.18
C GLU A 123 -7.26 -31.41 27.73
N PRO A 124 -7.66 -31.78 28.96
CA PRO A 124 -7.45 -33.12 29.48
C PRO A 124 -8.66 -34.00 29.12
N GLY A 125 -8.46 -35.09 28.38
CA GLY A 125 -9.50 -36.12 28.26
C GLY A 125 -9.38 -37.06 27.07
N GLY A 126 -8.69 -38.18 27.26
CA GLY A 126 -8.71 -39.32 26.34
C GLY A 126 -8.00 -40.54 26.92
N GLN A 127 -8.74 -41.36 27.65
CA GLN A 127 -8.32 -42.69 28.12
C GLN A 127 -8.00 -43.63 26.94
N GLN A 128 -6.93 -44.43 27.07
CA GLN A 128 -6.68 -45.77 26.50
C GLN A 128 -5.21 -46.10 26.86
N SER A 129 -4.81 -47.16 27.57
CA SER A 129 -5.37 -48.48 27.92
C SER A 129 -4.86 -48.91 29.30
#